data_AF-R4SU25-F1
#
_entry.id   AF-R4SU25-F1
#
_cell.length_a   1.000
_cell.length_b   1.000
_cell.length_c   1.000
_cell.angle_alpha   90.00
_cell.angle_beta   90.00
_cell.angle_gamma   90.00
#
_symmetry.space_group_name_H-M   'P 1'
#
loop_
_entity.id
_entity.type
_entity.pdbx_description
1 polymer ?
#
loop_
_entity_poly.entity_id
_entity_poly.type
_entity_poly.pdbx_seq_one_letter_code
_entity_poly.pdbx_strand_id
1 'polypeptide(L)'
;MPPKRLSAVLCGLFLAAACATPEPAVTPSPTTAGDEALTASEALGEYSSLDYCSLVDQRKVIGGGNAVKPPLTSFEFCRLEFVEGANRYTVTTGPITSGQDPNNQPYEYAGPLPEGLSVQRSTFNEDTTCTRLLTFADGIRLSIAVTSDDKAPADQADRCRTADATVGSAAGVITERKVGRLNLDQRSWGRVAPCALLDQHELDAAAGAETKPAPALSGHNCIRGKVSFSLSVGADTTPGATEALGGRQVQVATSGAFCQVTTHRPIPGTPDRVEQAALSVVGVDGAAEDATCAAAREVAAVVFPKLP
;
A
#
# COMPACT_ATOMS: atom_id res chain seq x y z
N MET A 1 -91.62 -29.25 -37.81
CA MET A 1 -92.34 -29.46 -36.53
C MET A 1 -91.74 -28.55 -35.47
N PRO A 2 -92.53 -28.11 -34.48
CA PRO A 2 -92.73 -26.69 -34.15
C PRO A 2 -91.87 -26.28 -32.91
N PRO A 3 -92.13 -25.16 -32.19
CA PRO A 3 -91.11 -24.20 -31.79
C PRO A 3 -90.83 -24.26 -30.28
N LYS A 4 -89.94 -23.41 -29.75
CA LYS A 4 -90.23 -22.64 -28.53
C LYS A 4 -89.20 -21.55 -28.25
N ARG A 5 -89.76 -20.40 -27.84
CA ARG A 5 -89.14 -19.14 -27.43
C ARG A 5 -88.83 -19.13 -25.92
N LEU A 6 -88.21 -18.01 -25.50
CA LEU A 6 -88.05 -17.42 -24.15
C LEU A 6 -86.72 -17.78 -23.45
N SER A 7 -85.92 -16.88 -22.86
CA SER A 7 -86.12 -15.52 -22.31
C SER A 7 -84.78 -14.73 -22.39
N ALA A 8 -84.77 -13.49 -22.86
CA ALA A 8 -84.58 -12.25 -22.07
C ALA A 8 -83.52 -12.30 -20.95
N VAL A 9 -82.42 -11.53 -21.09
CA VAL A 9 -81.96 -10.52 -20.11
C VAL A 9 -81.17 -9.42 -20.83
N LEU A 10 -81.54 -8.19 -20.51
CA LEU A 10 -81.04 -6.90 -20.95
C LEU A 10 -80.08 -6.36 -19.88
N CYS A 11 -78.86 -5.97 -20.23
CA CYS A 11 -77.92 -5.11 -19.47
C CYS A 11 -76.63 -5.06 -20.29
N GLY A 12 -75.97 -3.95 -20.64
CA GLY A 12 -76.09 -2.54 -20.37
C GLY A 12 -74.85 -1.90 -21.02
N LEU A 13 -75.00 -0.71 -21.58
CA LEU A 13 -73.94 0.14 -22.16
C LEU A 13 -72.69 0.24 -21.26
N PHE A 14 -71.50 0.29 -21.86
CA PHE A 14 -70.55 1.42 -21.66
C PHE A 14 -69.53 1.49 -22.81
N LEU A 15 -69.52 2.64 -23.49
CA LEU A 15 -68.44 3.09 -24.36
C LEU A 15 -67.23 3.52 -23.52
N ALA A 16 -66.02 3.19 -23.95
CA ALA A 16 -64.85 4.06 -23.79
C ALA A 16 -63.77 3.68 -24.81
N ALA A 17 -63.70 4.44 -25.91
CA ALA A 17 -62.50 4.55 -26.70
C ALA A 17 -61.47 5.33 -25.88
N ALA A 18 -60.46 4.64 -25.34
CA ALA A 18 -59.31 5.30 -24.74
C ALA A 18 -58.22 5.39 -25.81
N CYS A 19 -58.04 6.59 -26.36
CA CYS A 19 -56.80 6.98 -26.99
C CYS A 19 -55.67 6.79 -25.98
N ALA A 20 -54.83 5.77 -26.18
CA ALA A 20 -53.58 5.66 -25.46
C ALA A 20 -52.67 6.80 -25.93
N THR A 21 -52.60 7.87 -25.14
CA THR A 21 -51.49 8.82 -25.20
C THR A 21 -50.19 8.03 -25.03
N PRO A 22 -49.23 8.12 -25.96
CA PRO A 22 -47.92 7.52 -25.75
C PRO A 22 -47.31 8.14 -24.50
N GLU A 23 -46.97 7.27 -23.55
CA GLU A 23 -46.22 7.60 -22.35
C GLU A 23 -44.94 8.34 -22.79
N PRO A 24 -44.63 9.52 -22.23
CA PRO A 24 -43.40 10.21 -22.59
C PRO A 24 -42.25 9.27 -22.28
N ALA A 25 -41.52 8.88 -23.33
CA ALA A 25 -40.31 8.10 -23.20
C ALA A 25 -39.42 8.80 -22.17
N VAL A 26 -39.21 8.15 -21.04
CA VAL A 26 -38.24 8.57 -20.03
C VAL A 26 -36.91 8.58 -20.75
N THR A 27 -36.51 9.78 -21.19
CA THR A 27 -35.18 9.99 -21.72
C THR A 27 -34.27 9.74 -20.52
N PRO A 28 -33.35 8.77 -20.57
CA PRO A 28 -32.36 8.65 -19.50
C PRO A 28 -31.71 10.03 -19.41
N SER A 29 -31.80 10.63 -18.22
CA SER A 29 -31.07 11.86 -17.95
C SER A 29 -29.62 11.58 -18.32
N PRO A 30 -28.95 12.47 -19.08
CA PRO A 30 -27.54 12.29 -19.33
C PRO A 30 -26.88 12.25 -17.95
N THR A 31 -26.38 11.08 -17.54
CA THR A 31 -25.42 11.01 -16.46
C THR A 31 -24.30 11.91 -16.92
N THR A 32 -24.16 13.06 -16.28
CA THR A 32 -23.00 13.93 -16.48
C THR A 32 -21.80 13.03 -16.27
N ALA A 33 -20.99 12.83 -17.31
CA ALA A 33 -19.67 12.24 -17.17
C ALA A 33 -18.84 13.24 -16.35
N GLY A 34 -18.93 13.12 -15.03
CA GLY A 34 -18.34 13.99 -14.04
C GLY A 34 -18.77 13.52 -12.65
N ASP A 35 -17.79 13.24 -11.80
CA ASP A 35 -17.92 12.99 -10.35
C ASP A 35 -18.16 11.53 -9.90
N GLU A 36 -17.36 10.60 -10.41
CA GLU A 36 -17.07 9.37 -9.66
C GLU A 36 -15.96 9.69 -8.64
N ALA A 37 -16.19 9.36 -7.36
CA ALA A 37 -15.25 9.67 -6.28
C ALA A 37 -13.89 9.00 -6.55
N LEU A 38 -12.80 9.76 -6.41
CA LEU A 38 -11.47 9.34 -6.88
C LEU A 38 -10.97 8.06 -6.18
N THR A 39 -10.84 6.97 -6.96
CA THR A 39 -10.27 5.70 -6.47
C THR A 39 -8.74 5.74 -6.45
N ALA A 40 -8.11 4.84 -5.68
CA ALA A 40 -6.64 4.77 -5.65
C ALA A 40 -6.07 4.35 -7.00
N SER A 41 -6.76 3.50 -7.75
CA SER A 41 -6.28 3.04 -9.06
C SER A 41 -6.31 4.16 -10.10
N GLU A 42 -7.28 5.07 -10.03
CA GLU A 42 -7.34 6.24 -10.91
C GLU A 42 -6.30 7.30 -10.54
N ALA A 43 -6.10 7.51 -9.23
CA ALA A 43 -5.14 8.48 -8.72
C ALA A 43 -3.68 8.05 -8.88
N LEU A 44 -3.37 6.79 -8.56
CA LEU A 44 -2.01 6.26 -8.46
C LEU A 44 -1.64 5.35 -9.63
N GLY A 45 -2.61 4.90 -10.45
CA GLY A 45 -2.42 3.92 -11.52
C GLY A 45 -1.89 2.57 -11.02
N GLU A 46 -0.95 1.97 -11.74
CA GLU A 46 -0.42 0.65 -11.41
C GLU A 46 0.50 0.68 -10.18
N TYR A 47 0.10 0.00 -9.11
CA TYR A 47 0.81 0.05 -7.83
C TYR A 47 2.21 -0.58 -7.85
N SER A 48 2.41 -1.62 -8.66
CA SER A 48 3.69 -2.34 -8.80
C SER A 48 4.82 -1.46 -9.32
N SER A 49 4.48 -0.40 -10.06
CA SER A 49 5.44 0.52 -10.66
C SER A 49 5.36 1.91 -10.05
N LEU A 50 4.62 2.12 -8.96
CA LEU A 50 4.46 3.42 -8.32
C LEU A 50 5.80 3.95 -7.77
N ASP A 51 6.22 5.13 -8.23
CA ASP A 51 7.32 5.86 -7.60
C ASP A 51 6.77 6.72 -6.45
N TYR A 52 6.87 6.21 -5.22
CA TYR A 52 6.41 6.93 -4.03
C TYR A 52 7.11 8.28 -3.83
N CYS A 53 8.34 8.46 -4.32
CA CYS A 53 9.04 9.75 -4.16
C CYS A 53 8.50 10.81 -5.11
N SER A 54 7.84 10.43 -6.20
CA SER A 54 7.14 11.38 -7.07
C SER A 54 5.98 12.09 -6.38
N LEU A 55 5.43 11.51 -5.29
CA LEU A 55 4.37 12.10 -4.47
C LEU A 55 4.90 13.16 -3.50
N VAL A 56 6.23 13.27 -3.35
CA VAL A 56 6.89 14.11 -2.35
C VAL A 56 7.67 15.23 -3.04
N ASP A 57 7.09 16.42 -3.05
CA ASP A 57 7.81 17.66 -3.33
C ASP A 57 8.63 18.04 -2.11
N GLN A 58 9.90 17.61 -2.15
CA GLN A 58 10.85 17.81 -1.08
C GLN A 58 10.95 19.28 -0.62
N ARG A 59 10.82 20.26 -1.52
CA ARG A 59 10.91 21.67 -1.13
C ARG A 59 9.69 22.10 -0.32
N LYS A 60 8.50 21.63 -0.70
CA LYS A 60 7.27 21.90 0.06
C LYS A 60 7.26 21.21 1.42
N VAL A 61 7.78 19.98 1.50
CA VAL A 61 7.80 19.20 2.74
C VAL A 61 8.84 19.71 3.73
N ILE A 62 10.07 20.00 3.28
CA ILE A 62 11.15 20.46 4.15
C ILE A 62 10.98 21.94 4.52
N GLY A 63 10.37 22.75 3.65
CA GLY A 63 10.27 24.19 3.85
C GLY A 63 11.65 24.84 3.97
N GLY A 64 11.97 25.37 5.15
CA GLY A 64 13.24 26.02 5.46
C GLY A 64 14.35 25.08 5.98
N GLY A 65 14.06 23.80 6.18
CA GLY A 65 15.04 22.81 6.63
C GLY A 65 16.08 22.44 5.56
N ASN A 66 17.06 21.62 5.96
CA ASN A 66 18.12 21.12 5.09
C ASN A 66 18.00 19.62 4.89
N ALA A 67 17.95 19.18 3.64
CA ALA A 67 17.95 17.76 3.33
C ALA A 67 19.27 17.10 3.72
N VAL A 68 19.19 15.93 4.37
CA VAL A 68 20.39 15.18 4.77
C VAL A 68 21.00 14.45 3.56
N LYS A 69 20.15 13.84 2.74
CA LYS A 69 20.50 13.11 1.51
C LYS A 69 19.36 13.22 0.49
N PRO A 70 19.61 12.89 -0.80
CA PRO A 70 18.52 12.70 -1.75
C PRO A 70 17.52 11.65 -1.26
N PRO A 71 16.21 11.81 -1.54
CA PRO A 71 15.18 10.85 -1.14
C PRO A 71 15.52 9.42 -1.58
N LEU A 72 15.30 8.46 -0.69
CA LEU A 72 15.41 7.05 -0.98
C LEU A 72 14.12 6.55 -1.62
N THR A 73 14.16 6.34 -2.92
CA THR A 73 13.11 5.65 -3.67
C THR A 73 13.24 4.15 -3.44
N SER A 74 12.19 3.53 -2.88
CA SER A 74 12.04 2.08 -2.70
C SER A 74 10.77 1.61 -3.39
N PHE A 75 10.55 0.29 -3.42
CA PHE A 75 9.42 -0.31 -4.11
C PHE A 75 8.09 -0.12 -3.36
N GLU A 76 8.12 0.05 -2.04
CA GLU A 76 6.93 0.21 -1.21
C GLU A 76 6.86 1.56 -0.49
N PHE A 77 7.91 2.39 -0.60
CA PHE A 77 7.94 3.68 0.07
C PHE A 77 8.95 4.65 -0.55
N CYS A 78 8.77 5.92 -0.24
CA CYS A 78 9.80 6.94 -0.30
C CYS A 78 10.26 7.29 1.11
N ARG A 79 11.58 7.41 1.33
CA ARG A 79 12.11 7.96 2.58
C ARG A 79 12.85 9.26 2.32
N LEU A 80 12.43 10.33 2.99
CA LEU A 80 13.08 11.63 2.99
C LEU A 80 13.62 11.91 4.39
N GLU A 81 14.86 12.40 4.47
CA GLU A 81 15.50 12.75 5.74
C GLU A 81 15.99 14.21 5.66
N PHE A 82 15.67 15.00 6.68
CA PHE A 82 16.06 16.41 6.74
C PHE A 82 16.30 16.86 8.18
N VAL A 83 16.97 18.00 8.33
CA VAL A 83 17.23 18.66 9.61
C VAL A 83 16.53 20.01 9.62
N GLU A 84 15.79 20.29 10.69
CA GLU A 84 15.20 21.60 10.99
C GLU A 84 15.56 21.96 12.44
N GLY A 85 16.28 23.06 12.63
CA GLY A 85 16.85 23.40 13.94
C GLY A 85 17.85 22.34 14.43
N ALA A 86 17.63 21.81 15.63
CA ALA A 86 18.44 20.73 16.22
C ALA A 86 17.91 19.33 15.91
N ASN A 87 16.74 19.23 15.26
CA ASN A 87 16.03 17.97 15.08
C ASN A 87 16.26 17.40 13.70
N ARG A 88 16.47 16.08 13.65
CA ARG A 88 16.43 15.30 12.42
C ARG A 88 15.05 14.67 12.29
N TYR A 89 14.46 14.80 11.11
CA TYR A 89 13.17 14.22 10.76
C TYR A 89 13.34 13.16 9.69
N THR A 90 12.53 12.11 9.77
CA THR A 90 12.38 11.10 8.73
C THR A 90 10.92 11.07 8.30
N VAL A 91 10.67 11.30 7.01
CA VAL A 91 9.36 11.18 6.38
C VAL A 91 9.35 9.91 5.55
N THR A 92 8.40 9.03 5.81
CA THR A 92 8.16 7.82 5.03
C THR A 92 6.79 7.94 4.37
N THR A 93 6.75 7.92 3.03
CA THR A 93 5.51 7.93 2.22
C THR A 93 5.34 6.57 1.57
N GLY A 94 4.23 5.90 1.83
CA GLY A 94 4.02 4.48 1.56
C GLY A 94 4.04 3.64 2.85
N PRO A 95 3.58 2.37 2.79
CA PRO A 95 2.98 1.73 1.63
C PRO A 95 1.54 2.19 1.37
N ILE A 96 0.96 1.68 0.29
CA ILE A 96 -0.50 1.67 0.14
C ILE A 96 -1.07 0.41 0.82
N THR A 97 -2.19 0.53 1.51
CA THR A 97 -2.84 -0.58 2.20
C THR A 97 -4.35 -0.54 2.03
N SER A 98 -5.00 -1.69 2.14
CA SER A 98 -6.45 -1.83 2.24
C SER A 98 -6.84 -2.36 3.62
N GLY A 99 -8.15 -2.52 3.86
CA GLY A 99 -8.68 -3.07 5.10
C GLY A 99 -8.96 -2.01 6.17
N GLN A 100 -9.45 -2.46 7.32
CA GLN A 100 -9.76 -1.61 8.47
C GLN A 100 -8.64 -1.73 9.50
N ASP A 101 -8.33 -0.62 10.16
CA ASP A 101 -7.43 -0.61 11.32
C ASP A 101 -8.11 0.23 12.40
N PRO A 102 -8.41 -0.35 13.58
CA PRO A 102 -9.14 0.36 14.64
C PRO A 102 -8.37 1.56 15.21
N ASN A 103 -7.06 1.67 14.96
CA ASN A 103 -6.26 2.83 15.37
C ASN A 103 -6.40 4.02 14.42
N ASN A 104 -7.09 3.86 13.29
CA ASN A 104 -7.26 4.93 12.32
C ASN A 104 -8.56 5.69 12.60
N GLN A 105 -8.43 6.99 12.77
CA GLN A 105 -9.53 7.90 13.09
C GLN A 105 -9.67 8.96 12.00
N PRO A 106 -10.89 9.45 11.73
CA PRO A 106 -11.09 10.62 10.87
C PRO A 106 -10.23 11.80 11.34
N TYR A 107 -9.69 12.56 10.38
CA TYR A 107 -8.89 13.74 10.65
C TYR A 107 -9.32 14.90 9.76
N GLU A 108 -9.62 16.04 10.37
CA GLU A 108 -9.98 17.27 9.66
C GLU A 108 -8.72 17.92 9.09
N TYR A 109 -8.36 17.50 7.87
CA TYR A 109 -7.25 18.11 7.14
C TYR A 109 -7.64 19.50 6.63
N ALA A 110 -6.83 20.51 6.95
CA ALA A 110 -7.12 21.91 6.62
C ALA A 110 -6.76 22.30 5.17
N GLY A 111 -5.97 21.48 4.47
CA GLY A 111 -5.54 21.77 3.10
C GLY A 111 -6.54 21.30 2.04
N PRO A 112 -6.36 21.72 0.78
CA PRO A 112 -7.23 21.29 -0.31
C PRO A 112 -7.04 19.80 -0.61
N LEU A 113 -8.15 19.11 -0.89
CA LEU A 113 -8.17 17.72 -1.36
C LEU A 113 -9.09 17.61 -2.58
N PRO A 114 -8.72 16.79 -3.58
CA PRO A 114 -9.65 16.28 -4.58
C PRO A 114 -10.89 15.65 -3.94
N GLU A 115 -12.02 15.73 -4.64
CA GLU A 115 -13.22 15.01 -4.27
C GLU A 115 -12.96 13.50 -4.18
N GLY A 116 -13.53 12.86 -3.16
CA GLY A 116 -13.30 11.43 -2.87
C GLY A 116 -12.05 11.12 -2.05
N LEU A 117 -11.16 12.10 -1.84
CA LEU A 117 -10.04 11.95 -0.90
C LEU A 117 -10.42 12.46 0.49
N SER A 118 -9.98 11.71 1.50
CA SER A 118 -10.04 12.12 2.90
C SER A 118 -8.73 11.80 3.60
N VAL A 119 -8.54 12.36 4.80
CA VAL A 119 -7.36 12.07 5.61
C VAL A 119 -7.81 11.44 6.91
N GLN A 120 -7.12 10.37 7.29
CA GLN A 120 -7.21 9.79 8.62
C GLN A 120 -5.89 10.04 9.36
N ARG A 121 -5.96 10.02 10.69
CA ARG A 121 -4.78 9.92 11.55
C ARG A 121 -4.70 8.52 12.15
N SER A 122 -3.49 8.00 12.33
CA SER A 122 -3.29 6.81 13.14
C SER A 122 -2.92 7.21 14.56
N THR A 123 -3.57 6.62 15.56
CA THR A 123 -3.23 6.79 16.98
C THR A 123 -2.16 5.80 17.44
N PHE A 124 -1.68 4.94 16.56
CA PHE A 124 -0.61 3.99 16.88
C PHE A 124 0.73 4.74 17.02
N ASN A 125 1.35 4.63 18.20
CA ASN A 125 2.64 5.27 18.54
C ASN A 125 2.67 6.80 18.35
N GLU A 126 1.54 7.49 18.56
CA GLU A 126 1.38 8.92 18.28
C GLU A 126 2.36 9.85 19.03
N ASP A 127 2.89 9.39 20.17
CA ASP A 127 3.91 10.10 20.95
C ASP A 127 5.26 10.21 20.22
N THR A 128 5.53 9.29 19.28
CA THR A 128 6.84 9.18 18.60
C THR A 128 6.76 9.32 17.09
N THR A 129 5.57 9.14 16.53
CA THR A 129 5.32 9.19 15.09
C THR A 129 4.07 10.02 14.84
N CYS A 130 4.10 10.93 13.87
CA CYS A 130 2.86 11.47 13.34
C CYS A 130 2.52 10.79 12.02
N THR A 131 1.43 10.04 12.03
CA THR A 131 0.96 9.30 10.84
C THR A 131 -0.33 9.90 10.29
N ARG A 132 -0.31 10.18 9.00
CA ARG A 132 -1.48 10.53 8.18
C ARG A 132 -1.70 9.45 7.15
N LEU A 133 -2.98 9.23 6.82
CA LEU A 133 -3.39 8.26 5.83
C LEU A 133 -4.27 8.99 4.82
N LEU A 134 -3.75 9.21 3.62
CA LEU A 134 -4.54 9.72 2.52
C LEU A 134 -5.41 8.57 2.00
N THR A 135 -6.72 8.68 2.21
CA THR A 135 -7.70 7.62 1.98
C THR A 135 -8.51 7.93 0.73
N PHE A 136 -8.52 6.97 -0.21
CA PHE A 136 -9.25 7.04 -1.47
C PHE A 136 -10.69 6.53 -1.32
N ALA A 137 -11.53 6.77 -2.32
CA ALA A 137 -12.95 6.41 -2.29
C ALA A 137 -13.21 4.89 -2.20
N ASP A 138 -12.26 4.08 -2.69
CA ASP A 138 -12.28 2.61 -2.61
C ASP A 138 -11.74 2.06 -1.25
N GLY A 139 -11.41 2.96 -0.31
CA GLY A 139 -10.90 2.60 1.00
C GLY A 139 -9.42 2.20 1.04
N ILE A 140 -8.70 2.28 -0.09
CA ILE A 140 -7.24 2.16 -0.10
C ILE A 140 -6.64 3.41 0.55
N ARG A 141 -5.51 3.23 1.25
CA ARG A 141 -4.87 4.27 2.05
C ARG A 141 -3.38 4.34 1.72
N LEU A 142 -2.89 5.53 1.40
CA LEU A 142 -1.47 5.83 1.33
C LEU A 142 -0.99 6.31 2.70
N SER A 143 0.00 5.62 3.27
CA SER A 143 0.58 6.00 4.55
C SER A 143 1.62 7.11 4.42
N ILE A 144 1.61 8.05 5.35
CA ILE A 144 2.61 9.12 5.52
C ILE A 144 2.97 9.15 7.00
N ALA A 145 4.17 8.68 7.34
CA ALA A 145 4.66 8.63 8.70
C ALA A 145 5.87 9.56 8.86
N VAL A 146 5.85 10.39 9.91
CA VAL A 146 6.96 11.27 10.25
C VAL A 146 7.46 10.94 11.65
N THR A 147 8.76 10.70 11.77
CA THR A 147 9.47 10.52 13.05
C THR A 147 10.55 11.60 13.21
N SER A 148 11.02 11.77 14.44
CA SER A 148 12.15 12.64 14.77
C SER A 148 13.04 11.99 15.82
N ASP A 149 14.31 12.42 15.88
CA ASP A 149 15.27 11.91 16.88
C ASP A 149 14.92 12.37 18.31
N ASP A 150 14.31 13.56 18.45
CA ASP A 150 13.74 14.06 19.71
C ASP A 150 12.23 13.72 19.80
N LYS A 151 11.80 13.39 21.02
CA LYS A 151 10.43 12.97 21.36
C LYS A 151 9.69 14.03 22.19
N ALA A 152 10.23 15.25 22.29
CA ALA A 152 9.57 16.31 23.04
C ALA A 152 8.20 16.65 22.42
N PRO A 153 7.23 17.16 23.21
CA PRO A 153 5.91 17.52 22.70
C PRO A 153 5.93 18.57 21.57
N ALA A 154 6.89 19.51 21.60
CA ALA A 154 7.07 20.49 20.53
C ALA A 154 7.36 19.80 19.18
N ASP A 155 8.15 18.73 19.20
CA ASP A 155 8.49 17.96 18.01
C ASP A 155 7.28 17.19 17.47
N GLN A 156 6.31 16.83 18.32
CA GLN A 156 5.08 16.18 17.85
C GLN A 156 4.28 17.10 16.92
N ALA A 157 4.13 18.37 17.29
CA ALA A 157 3.47 19.36 16.44
C ALA A 157 4.24 19.55 15.12
N ASP A 158 5.57 19.57 15.17
CA ASP A 158 6.43 19.69 13.98
C ASP A 158 6.35 18.46 13.06
N ARG A 159 6.37 17.25 13.64
CA ARG A 159 6.14 15.99 12.91
C ARG A 159 4.80 16.02 12.21
N CYS A 160 3.74 16.45 12.89
CA CYS A 160 2.40 16.51 12.30
C CYS A 160 2.26 17.58 11.24
N ARG A 161 2.85 18.77 11.43
CA ARG A 161 2.93 19.79 10.37
C ARG A 161 3.61 19.22 9.12
N THR A 162 4.71 18.50 9.30
CA THR A 162 5.46 17.85 8.20
C THR A 162 4.61 16.77 7.51
N ALA A 163 3.87 15.98 8.28
CA ALA A 163 2.96 14.98 7.74
C ALA A 163 1.85 15.63 6.90
N ASP A 164 1.23 16.71 7.41
CA ASP A 164 0.18 17.46 6.72
C ASP A 164 0.70 18.17 5.44
N ALA A 165 1.95 18.67 5.46
CA ALA A 165 2.61 19.19 4.26
C ALA A 165 2.87 18.10 3.23
N THR A 166 3.23 16.89 3.68
CA THR A 166 3.43 15.73 2.80
C THR A 166 2.11 15.23 2.21
N VAL A 167 1.01 15.26 2.98
CA VAL A 167 -0.35 15.02 2.46
C VAL A 167 -0.68 16.01 1.34
N GLY A 168 -0.44 17.30 1.57
CA GLY A 168 -0.72 18.34 0.58
C GLY A 168 0.13 18.21 -0.68
N SER A 169 1.38 17.79 -0.53
CA SER A 169 2.25 17.42 -1.66
C SER A 169 1.67 16.28 -2.47
N ALA A 170 1.34 15.15 -1.83
CA ALA A 170 0.81 13.98 -2.51
C ALA A 170 -0.53 14.28 -3.20
N ALA A 171 -1.44 14.97 -2.50
CA ALA A 171 -2.72 15.41 -3.06
C ALA A 171 -2.51 16.30 -4.29
N GLY A 172 -1.60 17.28 -4.24
CA GLY A 172 -1.28 18.14 -5.38
C GLY A 172 -0.74 17.36 -6.59
N VAL A 173 0.18 16.41 -6.38
CA VAL A 173 0.70 15.55 -7.46
C VAL A 173 -0.39 14.69 -8.10
N ILE A 174 -1.29 14.14 -7.28
CA ILE A 174 -2.45 13.37 -7.73
C ILE A 174 -3.40 14.26 -8.54
N THR A 175 -3.75 15.45 -8.06
CA THR A 175 -4.59 16.42 -8.78
C THR A 175 -3.98 16.80 -10.12
N GLU A 176 -2.67 17.04 -10.15
CA GLU A 176 -1.94 17.39 -11.37
C GLU A 176 -1.70 16.19 -12.30
N ARG A 177 -2.07 14.97 -11.89
CA ARG A 177 -1.83 13.70 -12.61
C ARG A 177 -0.36 13.49 -12.97
N LYS A 178 0.52 13.83 -12.03
CA LYS A 178 1.99 13.72 -12.17
C LYS A 178 2.61 12.59 -11.36
N VAL A 179 1.80 11.61 -10.95
CA VAL A 179 2.30 10.42 -10.24
C VAL A 179 3.30 9.68 -11.14
N GLY A 180 4.52 9.54 -10.63
CA GLY A 180 5.65 8.96 -11.33
C GLY A 180 5.67 7.43 -11.30
N ARG A 181 6.57 6.86 -12.10
CA ARG A 181 6.77 5.41 -12.22
C ARG A 181 8.23 5.04 -12.00
N LEU A 182 8.43 3.93 -11.31
CA LEU A 182 9.74 3.31 -11.16
C LEU A 182 10.25 2.84 -12.52
N ASN A 183 11.48 3.22 -12.85
CA ASN A 183 12.20 2.69 -13.99
C ASN A 183 13.10 1.54 -13.53
N LEU A 184 12.56 0.33 -13.52
CA LEU A 184 13.26 -0.86 -13.03
C LEU A 184 14.11 -1.50 -14.13
N ASP A 185 15.38 -1.79 -13.87
CA ASP A 185 16.21 -2.52 -14.82
C ASP A 185 15.75 -3.98 -14.97
N GLN A 186 16.19 -4.70 -16.02
CA GLN A 186 15.73 -6.07 -16.28
C GLN A 186 16.09 -7.08 -15.18
N ARG A 187 17.15 -6.81 -14.40
CA ARG A 187 17.60 -7.64 -13.27
C ARG A 187 17.16 -7.07 -11.92
N SER A 188 16.35 -6.02 -11.93
CA SER A 188 15.80 -5.44 -10.71
C SER A 188 14.91 -6.46 -10.02
N TRP A 189 15.13 -6.63 -8.71
CA TRP A 189 14.25 -7.42 -7.86
C TRP A 189 12.86 -6.81 -7.75
N GLY A 190 12.67 -5.51 -8.02
CA GLY A 190 11.34 -4.91 -8.12
C GLY A 190 10.48 -5.48 -9.25
N ARG A 191 11.03 -6.35 -10.13
CA ARG A 191 10.25 -7.08 -11.14
C ARG A 191 9.85 -8.49 -10.71
N VAL A 192 10.36 -8.96 -9.57
CA VAL A 192 10.05 -10.29 -9.03
C VAL A 192 8.72 -10.22 -8.31
N ALA A 193 7.85 -11.22 -8.52
CA ALA A 193 6.61 -11.38 -7.75
C ALA A 193 6.89 -12.25 -6.50
N PRO A 194 6.97 -11.68 -5.29
CA PRO A 194 7.32 -12.41 -4.07
C PRO A 194 6.37 -13.58 -3.78
N CYS A 195 5.07 -13.43 -4.05
CA CYS A 195 4.10 -14.50 -3.83
C CYS A 195 4.31 -15.70 -4.75
N ALA A 196 4.77 -15.52 -5.98
CA ALA A 196 5.10 -16.64 -6.85
C ALA A 196 6.29 -17.44 -6.29
N LEU A 197 7.20 -16.79 -5.56
CA LEU A 197 8.29 -17.48 -4.88
C LEU A 197 7.83 -18.17 -3.58
N LEU A 198 6.80 -17.65 -2.90
CA LEU A 198 6.24 -18.29 -1.71
C LEU A 198 5.23 -19.40 -2.02
N ASP A 199 4.69 -19.47 -3.24
CA ASP A 199 3.73 -20.49 -3.70
C ASP A 199 4.42 -21.82 -4.06
N GLN A 200 5.12 -22.40 -3.09
CA GLN A 200 5.94 -23.61 -3.28
C GLN A 200 5.64 -24.64 -2.19
N HIS A 201 5.40 -25.89 -2.58
CA HIS A 201 5.11 -26.97 -1.65
C HIS A 201 6.27 -27.24 -0.67
N GLU A 202 7.51 -26.96 -1.08
CA GLU A 202 8.70 -27.06 -0.24
C GLU A 202 8.64 -26.17 1.00
N LEU A 203 7.80 -25.13 0.98
CA LEU A 203 7.66 -24.18 2.07
C LEU A 203 6.54 -24.53 3.05
N ASP A 204 5.77 -25.60 2.81
CA ASP A 204 4.60 -25.98 3.62
C ASP A 204 4.96 -26.20 5.09
N ALA A 205 6.13 -26.80 5.37
CA ALA A 205 6.59 -27.04 6.73
C ALA A 205 6.86 -25.75 7.51
N ALA A 206 7.42 -24.73 6.84
CA ALA A 206 7.76 -23.45 7.46
C ALA A 206 6.57 -22.47 7.51
N ALA A 207 5.81 -22.38 6.41
CA ALA A 207 4.67 -21.48 6.28
C ALA A 207 3.43 -21.99 7.02
N GLY A 208 3.28 -23.31 7.16
CA GLY A 208 2.07 -23.97 7.62
C GLY A 208 1.33 -24.59 6.44
N ALA A 209 0.90 -25.84 6.61
CA ALA A 209 0.12 -26.56 5.61
C ALA A 209 -1.14 -25.78 5.21
N GLU A 210 -1.50 -25.84 3.93
CA GLU A 210 -2.70 -25.21 3.36
C GLU A 210 -2.75 -23.67 3.40
N THR A 211 -1.70 -23.01 3.89
CA THR A 211 -1.61 -21.55 3.84
C THR A 211 -1.36 -21.08 2.41
N LYS A 212 -2.10 -20.03 2.00
CA LYS A 212 -1.98 -19.42 0.68
C LYS A 212 -1.18 -18.12 0.75
N PRO A 213 -0.31 -17.84 -0.25
CA PRO A 213 0.33 -16.54 -0.38
C PRO A 213 -0.70 -15.41 -0.53
N ALA A 214 -0.48 -14.32 0.20
CA ALA A 214 -1.28 -13.10 0.16
C ALA A 214 -0.38 -11.92 -0.23
N PRO A 215 -0.59 -11.29 -1.40
CA PRO A 215 0.23 -10.17 -1.85
C PRO A 215 -0.17 -8.87 -1.13
N ALA A 216 0.82 -8.01 -0.87
CA ALA A 216 0.57 -6.60 -0.66
C ALA A 216 0.06 -5.95 -1.95
N LEU A 217 -0.65 -4.83 -1.85
CA LEU A 217 -1.16 -4.08 -3.01
C LEU A 217 -0.05 -3.63 -3.98
N SER A 218 1.13 -3.34 -3.45
CA SER A 218 2.34 -2.99 -4.22
C SER A 218 2.86 -4.17 -5.06
N GLY A 219 2.53 -5.41 -4.70
CA GLY A 219 3.12 -6.60 -5.30
C GLY A 219 4.57 -6.88 -4.89
N HIS A 220 5.19 -6.07 -4.02
CA HIS A 220 6.60 -6.20 -3.59
C HIS A 220 6.78 -6.86 -2.23
N ASN A 221 5.68 -7.27 -1.61
CA ASN A 221 5.67 -8.03 -0.36
C ASN A 221 4.62 -9.14 -0.45
N CYS A 222 4.93 -10.29 0.15
CA CYS A 222 4.01 -11.40 0.27
C CYS A 222 4.10 -12.04 1.64
N ILE A 223 2.96 -12.46 2.17
CA ILE A 223 2.87 -13.27 3.38
C ILE A 223 2.25 -14.60 3.03
N ARG A 224 2.83 -15.69 3.52
CA ARG A 224 2.25 -17.03 3.47
C ARG A 224 2.37 -17.66 4.86
N GLY A 225 1.25 -17.71 5.58
CA GLY A 225 1.22 -18.21 6.95
C GLY A 225 2.23 -17.48 7.84
N LYS A 226 3.28 -18.19 8.28
CA LYS A 226 4.35 -17.66 9.15
C LYS A 226 5.51 -16.99 8.42
N VAL A 227 5.54 -17.06 7.10
CA VAL A 227 6.63 -16.56 6.26
C VAL A 227 6.22 -15.24 5.63
N SER A 228 7.04 -14.21 5.75
CA SER A 228 6.94 -13.00 4.93
C SER A 228 8.17 -12.85 4.05
N PHE A 229 7.96 -12.32 2.84
CA PHE A 229 9.02 -12.04 1.90
C PHE A 229 8.77 -10.68 1.23
N SER A 230 9.70 -9.75 1.44
CA SER A 230 9.62 -8.39 0.91
C SER A 230 10.85 -8.00 0.12
N LEU A 231 10.61 -7.15 -0.88
CA LEU A 231 11.63 -6.58 -1.76
C LEU A 231 11.63 -5.07 -1.57
N SER A 232 12.81 -4.49 -1.44
CA SER A 232 12.95 -3.05 -1.20
C SER A 232 14.27 -2.50 -1.72
N VAL A 233 14.42 -1.18 -1.71
CA VAL A 233 15.70 -0.51 -1.88
C VAL A 233 16.09 0.10 -0.53
N GLY A 234 17.30 -0.21 -0.08
CA GLY A 234 17.84 0.23 1.19
C GLY A 234 19.25 0.78 1.03
N ALA A 235 19.78 1.33 2.13
CA ALA A 235 21.20 1.57 2.22
C ALA A 235 21.93 0.22 2.30
N ASP A 236 23.14 0.13 1.73
CA ASP A 236 24.00 -1.02 2.00
C ASP A 236 24.51 -0.91 3.43
N THR A 237 23.76 -1.50 4.34
CA THR A 237 24.09 -1.54 5.75
C THR A 237 24.62 -2.90 6.11
N THR A 238 25.49 -3.54 5.31
CA THR A 238 26.02 -4.88 5.64
C THR A 238 27.17 -4.77 6.66
N PRO A 239 26.96 -4.84 8.00
CA PRO A 239 27.99 -4.57 8.99
C PRO A 239 28.29 -5.84 9.83
N GLY A 240 27.87 -7.02 9.34
CA GLY A 240 27.69 -8.22 10.16
C GLY A 240 28.25 -9.49 9.55
N ALA A 241 28.26 -10.55 10.36
CA ALA A 241 28.62 -11.89 9.92
C ALA A 241 27.65 -12.34 8.82
N THR A 242 28.22 -12.77 7.70
CA THR A 242 27.47 -13.31 6.58
C THR A 242 27.67 -14.80 6.48
N GLU A 243 26.66 -15.49 5.96
CA GLU A 243 26.75 -16.89 5.58
C GLU A 243 26.23 -17.09 4.15
N ALA A 244 26.58 -18.21 3.54
CA ALA A 244 26.14 -18.53 2.19
C ALA A 244 24.85 -19.37 2.25
N LEU A 245 23.73 -18.82 1.76
CA LEU A 245 22.46 -19.54 1.58
C LEU A 245 21.94 -19.35 0.16
N GLY A 246 21.53 -20.44 -0.47
CA GLY A 246 20.95 -20.38 -1.81
C GLY A 246 21.84 -19.71 -2.87
N GLY A 247 23.17 -19.85 -2.73
CA GLY A 247 24.15 -19.20 -3.62
C GLY A 247 24.36 -17.71 -3.39
N ARG A 248 23.81 -17.14 -2.31
CA ARG A 248 23.91 -15.72 -1.97
C ARG A 248 24.56 -15.53 -0.60
N GLN A 249 25.25 -14.41 -0.44
CA GLN A 249 25.64 -13.94 0.88
C GLN A 249 24.40 -13.38 1.58
N VAL A 250 24.16 -13.84 2.80
CA VAL A 250 23.01 -13.44 3.59
C VAL A 250 23.44 -12.99 4.97
N GLN A 251 22.64 -12.10 5.55
CA GLN A 251 22.69 -11.77 6.96
C GLN A 251 21.47 -12.38 7.65
N VAL A 252 21.69 -13.04 8.79
CA VAL A 252 20.61 -13.55 9.64
C VAL A 252 20.58 -12.76 10.93
N ALA A 253 19.41 -12.26 11.30
CA ALA A 253 19.20 -11.48 12.51
C ALA A 253 17.88 -11.86 13.17
N THR A 254 17.89 -11.88 14.51
CA THR A 254 16.70 -12.13 15.32
C THR A 254 16.14 -10.82 15.86
N SER A 255 14.81 -10.73 15.92
CA SER A 255 14.10 -9.56 16.43
C SER A 255 12.82 -10.01 17.11
N GLY A 256 12.87 -10.21 18.42
CA GLY A 256 11.75 -10.76 19.19
C GLY A 256 11.39 -12.16 18.70
N ALA A 257 10.15 -12.37 18.26
CA ALA A 257 9.67 -13.65 17.75
C ALA A 257 10.05 -13.92 16.28
N PHE A 258 10.76 -13.01 15.62
CA PHE A 258 11.09 -13.14 14.20
C PHE A 258 12.55 -13.53 14.02
N CYS A 259 12.81 -14.39 13.04
CA CYS A 259 14.13 -14.50 12.42
C CYS A 259 14.07 -14.01 10.98
N GLN A 260 14.92 -13.03 10.66
CA GLN A 260 15.01 -12.41 9.35
C GLN A 260 16.32 -12.84 8.67
N VAL A 261 16.21 -13.26 7.41
CA VAL A 261 17.31 -13.51 6.49
C VAL A 261 17.27 -12.45 5.40
N THR A 262 18.34 -11.70 5.23
CA THR A 262 18.43 -10.62 4.24
C THR A 262 19.58 -10.88 3.28
N THR A 263 19.32 -10.73 1.99
CA THR A 263 20.35 -10.66 0.95
C THR A 263 20.17 -9.37 0.15
N HIS A 264 21.21 -8.94 -0.54
CA HIS A 264 21.18 -7.72 -1.31
C HIS A 264 21.92 -7.86 -2.63
N ARG A 265 21.63 -6.94 -3.56
CA ARG A 265 22.40 -6.76 -4.79
C ARG A 265 22.70 -5.28 -5.02
N PRO A 266 23.86 -4.95 -5.59
CA PRO A 266 24.18 -3.57 -5.95
C PRO A 266 23.25 -3.06 -7.04
N ILE A 267 22.88 -1.79 -6.94
CA ILE A 267 22.16 -1.07 -7.99
C ILE A 267 23.18 -0.29 -8.83
N PRO A 268 23.26 -0.51 -10.15
CA PRO A 268 24.18 0.23 -11.01
C PRO A 268 23.95 1.76 -10.91
N GLY A 269 25.02 2.51 -10.63
CA GLY A 269 24.97 3.97 -10.57
C GLY A 269 24.56 4.57 -9.21
N THR A 270 24.22 3.75 -8.21
CA THR A 270 23.91 4.22 -6.85
C THR A 270 24.71 3.43 -5.81
N PRO A 271 25.98 3.78 -5.55
CA PRO A 271 26.88 2.96 -4.71
C PRO A 271 26.42 2.82 -3.26
N ASP A 272 25.65 3.79 -2.74
CA ASP A 272 25.13 3.76 -1.37
C ASP A 272 23.78 3.04 -1.24
N ARG A 273 23.27 2.45 -2.33
CA ARG A 273 21.95 1.81 -2.37
C ARG A 273 22.02 0.42 -2.95
N VAL A 274 21.27 -0.47 -2.34
CA VAL A 274 21.14 -1.86 -2.77
C VAL A 274 19.67 -2.22 -2.84
N GLU A 275 19.34 -3.11 -3.77
CA GLU A 275 18.08 -3.84 -3.68
C GLU A 275 18.25 -4.92 -2.61
N GLN A 276 17.28 -5.02 -1.72
CA GLN A 276 17.27 -5.94 -0.59
C GLN A 276 16.08 -6.87 -0.71
N ALA A 277 16.33 -8.13 -0.40
CA ALA A 277 15.33 -9.18 -0.28
C ALA A 277 15.37 -9.65 1.16
N ALA A 278 14.28 -9.37 1.90
CA ALA A 278 14.14 -9.70 3.30
C ALA A 278 13.09 -10.79 3.46
N LEU A 279 13.51 -11.91 4.03
CA LEU A 279 12.66 -13.04 4.35
C LEU A 279 12.57 -13.16 5.85
N SER A 280 11.37 -13.17 6.41
CA SER A 280 11.17 -13.33 7.85
C SER A 280 10.26 -14.51 8.14
N VAL A 281 10.62 -15.28 9.17
CA VAL A 281 9.77 -16.33 9.74
C VAL A 281 9.43 -15.94 11.17
N VAL A 282 8.14 -16.01 11.51
CA VAL A 282 7.67 -15.81 12.88
C VAL A 282 7.65 -17.14 13.63
N GLY A 283 8.35 -17.17 14.75
CA GLY A 283 8.24 -18.21 15.76
C GLY A 283 6.90 -18.07 16.47
N VAL A 284 6.11 -19.12 16.46
CA VAL A 284 4.90 -19.25 17.30
C VAL A 284 5.11 -20.40 18.28
N ASP A 285 4.35 -20.41 19.37
CA ASP A 285 4.30 -21.53 20.33
C ASP A 285 5.57 -21.79 21.15
N GLY A 286 6.26 -20.74 21.60
CA GLY A 286 7.43 -20.90 22.48
C GLY A 286 8.62 -21.63 21.82
N ALA A 287 8.62 -21.70 20.49
CA ALA A 287 9.74 -22.23 19.72
C ALA A 287 11.03 -21.49 20.10
N ALA A 288 12.12 -22.25 20.26
CA ALA A 288 13.43 -21.67 20.49
C ALA A 288 13.84 -20.78 19.31
N GLU A 289 14.56 -19.71 19.61
CA GLU A 289 15.11 -18.76 18.62
C GLU A 289 15.86 -19.49 17.49
N ASP A 290 16.67 -20.48 17.85
CA ASP A 290 17.44 -21.31 16.92
C ASP A 290 16.55 -22.05 15.92
N ALA A 291 15.40 -22.59 16.35
CA ALA A 291 14.47 -23.30 15.48
C ALA A 291 13.78 -22.36 14.48
N THR A 292 13.41 -21.16 14.93
CA THR A 292 12.83 -20.12 14.05
C THR A 292 13.83 -19.69 12.98
N CYS A 293 15.10 -19.51 13.34
CA CYS A 293 16.14 -19.19 12.38
C CYS A 293 16.52 -20.35 11.47
N ALA A 294 16.48 -21.59 11.94
CA ALA A 294 16.66 -22.75 11.08
C ALA A 294 15.61 -22.78 9.97
N ALA A 295 14.33 -22.60 10.33
CA ALA A 295 13.24 -22.49 9.35
C ALA A 295 13.45 -21.31 8.38
N ALA A 296 13.84 -20.13 8.87
CA ALA A 296 14.11 -18.98 8.00
C ALA A 296 15.23 -19.25 6.99
N ARG A 297 16.28 -19.96 7.39
CA ARG A 297 17.37 -20.38 6.50
C ARG A 297 16.91 -21.38 5.44
N GLU A 298 16.09 -22.36 5.81
CA GLU A 298 15.52 -23.34 4.87
C GLU A 298 14.67 -22.66 3.80
N VAL A 299 13.78 -21.75 4.20
CA VAL A 299 12.97 -20.98 3.26
C VAL A 299 13.86 -20.11 2.36
N ALA A 300 14.85 -19.41 2.93
CA ALA A 300 15.78 -18.60 2.15
C ALA A 300 16.57 -19.43 1.12
N ALA A 301 17.00 -20.64 1.48
CA ALA A 301 17.71 -21.54 0.56
C ALA A 301 16.84 -21.98 -0.64
N VAL A 302 15.51 -21.96 -0.52
CA VAL A 302 14.56 -22.26 -1.61
C VAL A 302 14.23 -21.01 -2.44
N VAL A 303 14.05 -19.85 -1.79
CA VAL A 303 13.57 -18.62 -2.42
C VAL A 303 14.70 -17.85 -3.11
N PHE A 304 15.83 -17.65 -2.43
CA PHE A 304 16.91 -16.78 -2.89
C PHE A 304 17.61 -17.20 -4.19
N PRO A 305 17.79 -18.50 -4.51
CA PRO A 305 18.33 -18.91 -5.81
C PRO A 305 17.47 -18.48 -7.01
N LYS A 306 16.18 -18.18 -6.79
CA LYS A 306 15.22 -17.81 -7.83
C LYS A 306 15.17 -16.31 -8.11
N LEU A 307 15.87 -15.51 -7.30
CA LEU A 307 16.09 -14.10 -7.59
C LEU A 307 17.08 -13.96 -8.76
N PRO A 308 16.91 -12.98 -9.65
CA PRO A 308 17.86 -12.70 -10.73
C PRO A 308 19.20 -12.11 -10.24
#